data_AF-A0A9N9YK37-F1
#
_entry.id   AF-A0A9N9YK37-F1
#
_cell.length_a   1.000
_cell.length_b   1.000
_cell.length_c   1.000
_cell.angle_alpha   90.00
_cell.angle_beta   90.00
_cell.angle_gamma   90.00
#
_symmetry.space_group_name_H-M   'P 1'
#
loop_
_entity.id
_entity.type
_entity.pdbx_description
1 polymer ?
#
loop_
_entity_poly.entity_id
_entity_poly.type
_entity_poly.pdbx_seq_one_letter_code
_entity_poly.pdbx_strand_id
1 'polypeptide(L)'
;MTAADPTTTKRIFRLATKAFRSGFSYLAVESIKTTRAEAGEPAFSIKTAHLKRHYPDFTLYVGSDPDAPDASPVACAYLPGMFRSSKIGLGNIKDAPETVQWETMKSKGFGSRDYEWSMPLGSGKHQDLQWKRSKKHAIDGKVPGKGQSWILVESEDSDTIYAIFRMHGGIDHCATVQINTDQGSEFDYMILITGMLLYSFSTM
;
A
#
# COMPACT_ATOMS: atom_id res chain seq x y z
N MET A 1 7.20 -31.80 -19.36
CA MET A 1 8.15 -31.36 -18.33
C MET A 1 7.68 -29.99 -17.84
N THR A 2 7.00 -29.98 -16.69
CA THR A 2 6.48 -28.76 -16.06
C THR A 2 7.68 -27.98 -15.54
N ALA A 3 8.04 -26.88 -16.21
CA ALA A 3 9.02 -25.96 -15.66
C ALA A 3 8.46 -25.46 -14.32
N ALA A 4 9.22 -25.65 -13.25
CA ALA A 4 8.92 -25.02 -11.98
C ALA A 4 8.89 -23.51 -12.19
N ASP A 5 7.73 -22.93 -11.91
CA ASP A 5 7.46 -21.50 -11.92
C ASP A 5 8.55 -20.80 -11.09
N PRO A 6 9.31 -19.81 -11.61
CA PRO A 6 10.28 -19.08 -10.80
C PRO A 6 9.52 -18.49 -9.61
N THR A 7 9.82 -19.00 -8.43
CA THR A 7 9.16 -18.66 -7.16
C THR A 7 9.14 -17.16 -7.01
N THR A 8 8.02 -16.54 -7.40
CA THR A 8 7.86 -15.11 -7.24
C THR A 8 7.81 -14.87 -5.74
N THR A 9 8.85 -14.22 -5.20
CA THR A 9 8.99 -14.00 -3.77
C THR A 9 7.83 -13.14 -3.28
N LYS A 10 6.83 -13.79 -2.67
CA LYS A 10 5.68 -13.09 -2.10
C LYS A 10 6.12 -12.38 -0.84
N ARG A 11 5.71 -11.12 -0.70
CA ARG A 11 6.00 -10.29 0.48
C ARG A 11 4.69 -9.94 1.16
N ILE A 12 4.62 -10.13 2.47
CA ILE A 12 3.41 -9.88 3.26
C ILE A 12 3.72 -8.83 4.30
N PHE A 13 2.89 -7.79 4.33
CA PHE A 13 2.97 -6.68 5.25
C PHE A 13 1.69 -6.55 6.05
N ARG A 14 1.80 -6.29 7.34
CA ARG A 14 0.65 -5.99 8.20
C ARG A 14 0.63 -4.53 8.59
N LEU A 15 -0.48 -3.88 8.29
CA LEU A 15 -0.76 -2.54 8.76
C LEU A 15 -1.23 -2.61 10.21
N ALA A 16 -0.56 -1.89 11.09
CA ALA A 16 -0.90 -1.75 12.50
C ALA A 16 -0.90 -0.27 12.89
N THR A 17 -1.73 0.09 13.87
CA THR A 17 -1.59 1.39 14.54
C THR A 17 -0.37 1.39 15.45
N LYS A 18 0.33 2.53 15.52
CA LYS A 18 1.36 2.73 16.55
C LYS A 18 0.67 2.94 17.90
N ALA A 19 1.00 2.12 18.89
CA ALA A 19 0.47 2.31 20.24
C ALA A 19 0.97 3.68 20.75
N PHE A 20 0.04 4.54 21.21
CA PHE A 20 0.33 5.83 21.85
C PHE A 20 0.98 6.93 20.98
N ARG A 21 1.06 6.76 19.65
CA ARG A 21 1.48 7.82 18.70
C ARG A 21 0.53 7.88 17.50
N SER A 22 0.25 9.08 16.98
CA SER A 22 -0.45 9.26 15.70
C SER A 22 0.42 8.69 14.57
N GLY A 23 0.02 7.55 14.00
CA GLY A 23 0.75 6.93 12.92
C GLY A 23 0.43 5.46 12.71
N PHE A 24 0.87 4.95 11.58
CA PHE A 24 0.75 3.54 11.22
C PHE A 24 2.13 2.94 10.96
N SER A 25 2.20 1.62 10.90
CA SER A 25 3.40 0.91 10.46
C SER A 25 3.04 -0.34 9.69
N TYR A 26 3.88 -0.68 8.72
CA TYR A 26 3.87 -1.97 8.06
C TYR A 26 4.92 -2.89 8.68
N LEU A 27 4.47 -3.97 9.30
CA LEU A 27 5.31 -5.05 9.81
C LEU A 27 5.48 -6.08 8.69
N ALA A 28 6.71 -6.36 8.28
CA ALA A 28 6.97 -7.50 7.40
C ALA A 28 6.75 -8.81 8.16
N VAL A 29 6.05 -9.76 7.56
CA VAL A 29 5.77 -11.06 8.17
C VAL A 29 6.01 -12.18 7.18
N GLU A 30 6.56 -13.29 7.67
CA GLU A 30 6.77 -14.50 6.85
C GLU A 30 5.45 -15.17 6.47
N SER A 31 4.44 -15.06 7.33
CA SER A 31 3.11 -15.61 7.04
C SER A 31 1.99 -14.82 7.71
N ILE A 32 0.76 -15.05 7.25
CA ILE A 32 -0.45 -14.53 7.88
C ILE A 32 -0.69 -15.05 9.31
N LYS A 33 0.04 -16.07 9.77
CA LYS A 33 -0.12 -16.65 11.12
C LYS A 33 0.81 -16.04 12.15
N THR A 34 1.91 -15.41 11.70
CA THR A 34 2.89 -14.72 12.57
C THR A 34 2.13 -13.83 13.57
N THR A 35 2.44 -13.77 14.85
CA THR A 35 1.74 -12.86 15.77
C THR A 35 2.39 -11.46 15.74
N ARG A 36 1.78 -10.45 16.38
CA ARG A 36 2.45 -9.15 16.54
C ARG A 36 3.73 -9.27 17.38
N ALA A 37 3.74 -10.16 18.38
CA ALA A 37 4.91 -10.40 19.22
C ALA A 37 6.04 -11.11 18.46
N GLU A 38 5.70 -11.90 17.44
CA GLU A 38 6.65 -12.55 16.54
C GLU A 38 7.09 -11.65 15.38
N ALA A 39 6.28 -10.66 15.03
CA ALA A 39 6.66 -9.66 14.05
C ALA A 39 7.80 -8.81 14.64
N GLY A 40 8.90 -8.72 13.89
CA GLY A 40 10.03 -7.89 14.29
C GLY A 40 9.72 -6.39 14.21
N GLU A 41 10.79 -5.60 14.16
CA GLU A 41 10.68 -4.16 13.96
C GLU A 41 9.92 -3.82 12.67
N PRO A 42 9.16 -2.70 12.64
CA PRO A 42 8.52 -2.25 11.43
C PRO A 42 9.48 -2.12 10.24
N ALA A 43 9.10 -2.75 9.12
CA ALA A 43 9.78 -2.57 7.85
C ALA A 43 9.52 -1.17 7.29
N PHE A 44 8.34 -0.61 7.58
CA PHE A 44 7.98 0.75 7.22
C PHE A 44 7.16 1.43 8.29
N SER A 45 7.30 2.75 8.36
CA SER A 45 6.49 3.60 9.22
C SER A 45 5.77 4.67 8.42
N ILE A 46 4.57 5.04 8.86
CA ILE A 46 3.73 6.05 8.23
C ILE A 46 3.45 7.14 9.25
N LYS A 47 3.90 8.35 8.91
CA LYS A 47 3.55 9.57 9.64
C LYS A 47 2.26 10.15 9.06
N THR A 48 1.34 10.54 9.93
CA THR A 48 0.10 11.21 9.54
C THR A 48 0.14 12.71 9.86
N ALA A 49 -0.39 13.56 8.96
CA ALA A 49 -0.37 15.01 9.13
C ALA A 49 -1.65 15.70 8.63
N HIS A 50 -2.82 15.20 9.04
CA HIS A 50 -4.15 15.59 8.57
C HIS A 50 -4.53 17.09 8.69
N LEU A 51 -3.76 17.91 9.40
CA LEU A 51 -4.10 19.31 9.72
C LEU A 51 -3.10 20.34 9.20
N LYS A 52 -2.05 19.93 8.50
CA LYS A 52 -1.03 20.86 7.97
C LYS A 52 -1.14 20.96 6.46
N ARG A 53 -1.73 22.06 5.96
CA ARG A 53 -2.09 22.31 4.54
C ARG A 53 -0.97 22.12 3.50
N HIS A 54 0.29 22.05 3.92
CA HIS A 54 1.46 21.90 3.04
C HIS A 54 2.16 20.54 3.18
N TYR A 55 1.69 19.68 4.08
CA TYR A 55 2.30 18.37 4.33
C TYR A 55 1.41 17.27 3.76
N PRO A 56 1.99 16.19 3.21
CA PRO A 56 1.22 15.02 2.84
C PRO A 56 0.46 14.47 4.05
N ASP A 57 -0.78 14.05 3.84
CA ASP A 57 -1.59 13.38 4.87
C ASP A 57 -0.92 12.10 5.37
N PHE A 58 -0.27 11.38 4.46
CA PHE A 58 0.51 10.18 4.73
C PHE A 58 1.91 10.32 4.15
N THR A 59 2.93 10.03 4.96
CA THR A 59 4.32 9.94 4.51
C THR A 59 4.92 8.62 4.97
N LEU A 60 5.39 7.81 4.01
CA LEU A 60 5.99 6.51 4.21
C LEU A 60 7.51 6.63 4.34
N TYR A 61 8.07 5.98 5.36
CA TYR A 61 9.49 5.89 5.64
C TYR A 61 9.89 4.42 5.71
N VAL A 62 11.12 4.12 5.30
CA VAL A 62 11.74 2.81 5.55
C VAL A 62 12.13 2.72 7.02
N GLY A 63 11.87 1.58 7.65
CA GLY A 63 12.19 1.34 9.06
C GLY A 63 11.16 1.87 10.06
N SER A 64 11.52 1.78 11.34
CA SER A 64 10.60 1.92 12.46
C SER A 64 10.41 3.36 12.96
N ASP A 65 11.44 4.19 12.85
CA ASP A 65 11.45 5.56 13.37
C ASP A 65 11.47 6.62 12.26
N PRO A 66 10.32 7.25 11.94
CA PRO A 66 10.24 8.32 10.95
C PRO A 66 10.80 9.66 11.45
N ASP A 67 11.15 9.76 12.74
CA ASP A 67 11.73 10.97 13.35
C ASP A 67 13.25 10.83 13.56
N ALA A 68 13.85 9.70 13.16
CA ALA A 68 15.29 9.52 13.19
C ALA A 68 16.02 10.53 12.27
N PRO A 69 17.25 10.97 12.60
CA PRO A 69 17.96 12.00 11.84
C PRO A 69 18.17 11.66 10.35
N ASP A 70 18.34 10.37 10.06
CA ASP A 70 18.59 9.80 8.74
C ASP A 70 17.32 9.24 8.06
N ALA A 71 16.15 9.40 8.69
CA ALA A 71 14.89 8.95 8.12
C ALA A 71 14.51 9.79 6.88
N SER A 72 14.60 9.16 5.71
CA SER A 72 14.16 9.73 4.44
C SER A 72 12.78 9.18 4.05
N PRO A 73 11.80 10.05 3.74
CA PRO A 73 10.58 9.62 3.07
C PRO A 73 10.89 8.91 1.76
N VAL A 74 10.10 7.88 1.45
CA VAL A 74 10.19 7.13 0.18
C VAL A 74 8.91 7.19 -0.64
N ALA A 75 7.78 7.49 -0.01
CA ALA A 75 6.52 7.76 -0.69
C ALA A 75 5.62 8.65 0.17
N CYS A 76 4.65 9.31 -0.44
CA CYS A 76 3.67 10.11 0.28
C CYS A 76 2.33 10.15 -0.44
N ALA A 77 1.28 10.57 0.27
CA ALA A 77 -0.03 10.79 -0.30
C ALA A 77 -0.76 11.98 0.34
N TYR A 78 -1.54 12.67 -0.49
CA TYR A 78 -2.49 13.70 -0.08
C TYR A 78 -3.91 13.18 -0.25
N LEU A 79 -4.70 13.24 0.82
CA LEU A 79 -6.13 13.01 0.77
C LEU A 79 -6.82 14.26 0.22
N PRO A 80 -7.74 14.13 -0.76
CA PRO A 80 -8.57 15.25 -1.14
C PRO A 80 -9.59 15.54 -0.03
N GLY A 81 -9.95 16.81 0.15
CA GLY A 81 -11.13 17.19 0.95
C GLY A 81 -12.47 16.69 0.39
N MET A 82 -12.48 16.18 -0.85
CA MET A 82 -13.66 15.64 -1.54
C MET A 82 -13.27 14.32 -2.23
N PHE A 83 -13.57 13.19 -1.57
CA PHE A 83 -13.08 11.81 -1.76
C PHE A 83 -13.13 11.17 -3.17
N ARG A 84 -12.45 11.73 -4.18
CA ARG A 84 -12.49 11.18 -5.55
C ARG A 84 -11.14 11.02 -6.24
N SER A 85 -10.11 11.73 -5.80
CA SER A 85 -8.75 11.56 -6.29
C SER A 85 -7.71 11.95 -5.24
N SER A 86 -6.71 11.11 -5.01
CA SER A 86 -5.57 11.40 -4.14
C SER A 86 -4.31 11.55 -4.96
N LYS A 87 -3.50 12.54 -4.62
CA LYS A 87 -2.13 12.62 -5.15
C LYS A 87 -1.26 11.65 -4.38
N ILE A 88 -0.51 10.83 -5.10
CA ILE A 88 0.48 9.91 -4.54
C ILE A 88 1.84 10.27 -5.14
N GLY A 89 2.88 10.25 -4.31
CA GLY A 89 4.23 10.63 -4.70
C GLY A 89 5.21 9.53 -4.33
N LEU A 90 6.11 9.19 -5.26
CA LEU A 90 7.26 8.31 -5.04
C LEU A 90 8.52 9.16 -4.94
N GLY A 91 9.32 8.96 -3.88
CA GLY A 91 10.57 9.68 -3.63
C GLY A 91 10.55 10.53 -2.35
N ASN A 92 11.64 11.27 -2.15
CA ASN A 92 11.87 12.05 -0.94
C ASN A 92 11.22 13.44 -1.02
N ILE A 93 10.00 13.54 -0.50
CA ILE A 93 9.23 14.79 -0.44
C ILE A 93 9.81 15.85 0.51
N LYS A 94 10.70 15.47 1.42
CA LYS A 94 11.23 16.37 2.45
C LYS A 94 12.49 17.08 1.97
N ASP A 95 13.46 16.32 1.45
CA ASP A 95 14.80 16.82 1.13
C ASP A 95 15.01 17.06 -0.38
N ALA A 96 14.20 16.43 -1.24
CA ALA A 96 14.28 16.56 -2.70
C ALA A 96 12.88 16.59 -3.36
N PRO A 97 11.99 17.53 -2.95
CA PRO A 97 10.58 17.55 -3.37
C PRO A 97 10.38 17.66 -4.89
N GLU A 98 11.32 18.27 -5.61
CA GLU A 98 11.32 18.42 -7.07
C GLU A 98 11.59 17.12 -7.82
N THR A 99 12.15 16.12 -7.15
CA THR A 99 12.44 14.80 -7.74
C THR A 99 11.32 13.79 -7.52
N VAL A 100 10.30 14.14 -6.73
CA VAL A 100 9.17 13.27 -6.44
C VAL A 100 8.36 13.03 -7.71
N GLN A 101 8.19 11.75 -8.04
CA GLN A 101 7.34 11.32 -9.15
C GLN A 101 5.89 11.32 -8.67
N TRP A 102 5.09 12.23 -9.24
CA TRP A 102 3.71 12.43 -8.84
C TRP A 102 2.73 11.70 -9.76
N GLU A 103 1.82 10.98 -9.12
CA GLU A 103 0.75 10.24 -9.76
C GLU A 103 -0.58 10.57 -9.09
N THR A 104 -1.69 10.22 -9.75
CA THR A 104 -3.04 10.44 -9.22
C THR A 104 -3.79 9.12 -9.13
N MET A 105 -4.17 8.75 -7.90
CA MET A 105 -5.10 7.65 -7.65
C MET A 105 -6.52 8.18 -7.66
N LYS A 106 -7.36 7.74 -8.59
CA LYS A 106 -8.72 8.24 -8.79
C LYS A 106 -9.74 7.10 -8.80
N SER A 107 -10.95 7.38 -8.33
CA SER A 107 -12.05 6.41 -8.41
C SER A 107 -12.53 6.24 -9.87
N LYS A 108 -12.81 5.00 -10.30
CA LYS A 108 -13.25 4.70 -11.69
C LYS A 108 -14.67 5.17 -12.05
N GLY A 109 -15.45 5.71 -11.11
CA GLY A 109 -16.79 6.20 -11.46
C GLY A 109 -17.71 6.47 -10.27
N PHE A 110 -18.89 7.02 -10.56
CA PHE A 110 -19.89 7.34 -9.54
C PHE A 110 -20.38 6.06 -8.84
N GLY A 111 -20.05 5.91 -7.55
CA GLY A 111 -20.42 4.74 -6.75
C GLY A 111 -19.45 3.55 -6.85
N SER A 112 -18.43 3.61 -7.71
CA SER A 112 -17.39 2.57 -7.76
C SER A 112 -16.40 2.73 -6.60
N ARG A 113 -16.05 1.60 -5.97
CA ARG A 113 -14.99 1.51 -4.94
C ARG A 113 -13.67 1.00 -5.53
N ASP A 114 -13.55 1.05 -6.84
CA ASP A 114 -12.33 0.72 -7.57
C ASP A 114 -11.55 1.99 -7.86
N TYR A 115 -10.23 1.87 -7.83
CA TYR A 115 -9.32 2.99 -7.97
C TYR A 115 -8.26 2.67 -9.01
N GLU A 116 -7.98 3.63 -9.88
CA GLU A 116 -6.93 3.52 -10.89
C GLU A 116 -5.82 4.56 -10.65
N TRP A 117 -4.59 4.18 -10.96
CA TRP A 117 -3.38 5.00 -10.91
C TRP A 117 -2.35 4.40 -11.87
N SER A 118 -1.24 5.09 -12.13
CA SER A 118 -0.19 4.58 -13.01
C SER A 118 1.18 4.69 -12.36
N MET A 119 2.14 3.87 -12.79
CA MET A 119 3.56 4.06 -12.48
C MET A 119 4.42 3.34 -13.53
N PRO A 120 5.70 3.70 -13.70
CA PRO A 120 6.60 2.94 -14.56
C PRO A 120 6.87 1.55 -13.96
N LEU A 121 6.72 0.50 -14.75
CA LEU A 121 7.05 -0.88 -14.36
C LEU A 121 8.07 -1.48 -15.33
N GLY A 122 9.12 -2.11 -14.78
CA GLY A 122 10.18 -2.89 -15.44
C GLY A 122 10.87 -2.22 -16.65
N SER A 123 10.13 -2.07 -17.74
CA SER A 123 10.49 -1.47 -19.03
C SER A 123 10.56 0.07 -19.04
N GLY A 124 10.18 0.73 -17.94
CA GLY A 124 10.07 2.19 -17.87
C GLY A 124 8.80 2.77 -18.52
N LYS A 125 7.96 1.93 -19.16
CA LYS A 125 6.63 2.35 -19.62
C LYS A 125 5.68 2.45 -18.42
N HIS A 126 4.89 3.52 -18.36
CA HIS A 126 3.80 3.62 -17.40
C HIS A 126 2.78 2.51 -17.67
N GLN A 127 2.52 1.72 -16.64
CA GLN A 127 1.43 0.76 -16.61
C GLN A 127 0.30 1.33 -15.75
N ASP A 128 -0.91 1.26 -16.29
CA ASP A 128 -2.12 1.56 -15.54
C ASP A 128 -2.40 0.39 -14.59
N LEU A 129 -2.74 0.71 -13.36
CA LEU A 129 -2.97 -0.25 -12.28
C LEU A 129 -4.31 0.06 -11.62
N GLN A 130 -5.08 -0.98 -11.34
CA GLN A 130 -6.40 -0.88 -10.75
C GLN A 130 -6.47 -1.68 -9.45
N TRP A 131 -6.76 -0.99 -8.36
CA TRP A 131 -7.30 -1.61 -7.15
C TRP A 131 -8.78 -1.88 -7.35
N LYS A 132 -9.17 -3.15 -7.50
CA LYS A 132 -10.57 -3.59 -7.63
C LYS A 132 -11.02 -4.44 -6.45
N ARG A 133 -12.25 -4.25 -5.98
CA ARG A 133 -12.82 -5.11 -4.94
C ARG A 133 -12.89 -6.56 -5.44
N SER A 134 -12.54 -7.51 -4.59
CA SER A 134 -12.67 -8.93 -4.92
C SER A 134 -13.30 -9.74 -3.81
N LYS A 135 -14.19 -10.66 -4.22
CA LYS A 135 -14.79 -11.68 -3.35
C LYS A 135 -14.15 -13.06 -3.54
N LYS A 136 -13.34 -13.22 -4.60
CA LYS A 136 -12.75 -14.51 -5.00
C LYS A 136 -11.30 -14.65 -4.54
N HIS A 137 -10.61 -13.53 -4.30
CA HIS A 137 -9.20 -13.53 -3.94
C HIS A 137 -8.99 -13.20 -2.47
N ALA A 138 -7.99 -13.85 -1.88
CA ALA A 138 -7.57 -13.66 -0.50
C ALA A 138 -6.04 -13.65 -0.43
N ILE A 139 -5.54 -13.07 0.65
CA ILE A 139 -4.16 -13.28 1.09
C ILE A 139 -3.94 -14.80 1.25
N ASP A 140 -2.78 -15.28 0.85
CA ASP A 140 -2.37 -16.67 0.95
C ASP A 140 -2.60 -17.20 2.38
N GLY A 141 -3.20 -18.40 2.47
CA GLY A 141 -3.56 -19.03 3.74
C GLY A 141 -4.86 -18.50 4.39
N LYS A 142 -5.56 -17.52 3.79
CA LYS A 142 -6.92 -17.13 4.19
C LYS A 142 -7.94 -17.56 3.14
N VAL A 143 -9.15 -17.84 3.61
CA VAL A 143 -10.31 -18.06 2.73
C VAL A 143 -10.81 -16.70 2.20
N PRO A 144 -11.20 -16.61 0.91
CA PRO A 144 -11.93 -15.45 0.38
C PRO A 144 -13.18 -15.14 1.22
N GLY A 145 -13.36 -13.87 1.55
CA GLY A 145 -14.49 -13.38 2.34
C GLY A 145 -15.33 -12.37 1.56
N LYS A 146 -16.52 -12.02 2.07
CA LYS A 146 -17.41 -11.04 1.43
C LYS A 146 -16.76 -9.65 1.40
N GLY A 147 -16.17 -9.28 0.27
CA GLY A 147 -15.90 -7.91 -0.13
C GLY A 147 -14.88 -7.12 0.70
N GLN A 148 -14.09 -7.78 1.56
CA GLN A 148 -13.08 -7.14 2.42
C GLN A 148 -11.69 -7.04 1.77
N SER A 149 -11.53 -7.61 0.57
CA SER A 149 -10.27 -7.62 -0.16
C SER A 149 -10.35 -6.75 -1.42
N TRP A 150 -9.21 -6.16 -1.76
CA TRP A 150 -8.92 -5.56 -3.04
C TRP A 150 -7.77 -6.33 -3.67
N ILE A 151 -7.78 -6.37 -5.00
CA ILE A 151 -6.67 -6.89 -5.80
C ILE A 151 -6.16 -5.78 -6.69
N LEU A 152 -4.85 -5.76 -6.91
CA LEU A 152 -4.20 -4.88 -7.86
C LEU A 152 -3.93 -5.65 -9.15
N VAL A 153 -4.42 -5.10 -10.26
CA VAL A 153 -4.32 -5.68 -11.61
C VAL A 153 -3.96 -4.58 -12.62
N GLU A 154 -3.40 -4.93 -13.78
CA GLU A 154 -3.10 -3.94 -14.84
C GLU A 154 -4.36 -3.53 -15.64
N SER A 155 -5.32 -4.45 -15.77
CA SER A 155 -6.58 -4.18 -16.47
C SER A 155 -7.74 -4.95 -15.85
N GLU A 156 -8.97 -4.61 -16.25
CA GLU A 156 -10.19 -5.24 -15.75
C GLU A 156 -10.20 -6.75 -16.00
N ASP A 157 -9.70 -7.16 -17.18
CA ASP A 157 -9.63 -8.54 -17.64
C ASP A 157 -8.29 -9.22 -17.35
N SER A 158 -7.36 -8.54 -16.67
CA SER A 158 -6.07 -9.15 -16.32
C SER A 158 -6.25 -10.22 -15.24
N ASP A 159 -5.71 -11.40 -15.53
CA ASP A 159 -5.57 -12.51 -14.58
C ASP A 159 -4.37 -12.33 -13.62
N THR A 160 -3.47 -11.40 -13.94
CA THR A 160 -2.28 -11.14 -13.13
C THR A 160 -2.61 -10.28 -11.92
N ILE A 161 -2.51 -10.87 -10.73
CA ILE A 161 -2.72 -10.17 -9.46
C ILE A 161 -1.37 -9.75 -8.88
N TYR A 162 -1.03 -8.49 -9.04
CA TYR A 162 0.22 -7.92 -8.53
C TYR A 162 0.25 -7.79 -7.01
N ALA A 163 -0.90 -7.46 -6.40
CA ALA A 163 -1.02 -7.33 -4.96
C ALA A 163 -2.45 -7.59 -4.49
N ILE A 164 -2.59 -7.93 -3.21
CA ILE A 164 -3.86 -8.10 -2.52
C ILE A 164 -3.81 -7.25 -1.25
N PHE A 165 -4.80 -6.40 -1.06
CA PHE A 165 -5.00 -5.62 0.16
C PHE A 165 -6.27 -6.13 0.86
N ARG A 166 -6.19 -6.45 2.14
CA ARG A 166 -7.33 -6.93 2.93
C ARG A 166 -7.42 -6.19 4.24
N MET A 167 -8.57 -5.57 4.50
CA MET A 167 -8.85 -4.95 5.79
C MET A 167 -9.21 -5.99 6.85
N HIS A 168 -8.88 -5.63 8.09
CA HIS A 168 -9.27 -6.31 9.32
C HIS A 168 -9.86 -5.26 10.29
N GLY A 169 -10.68 -5.68 11.24
CA GLY A 169 -11.33 -4.77 12.19
C GLY A 169 -10.54 -4.48 13.47
N GLY A 170 -9.26 -4.85 13.54
CA GLY A 170 -8.43 -4.76 14.74
C GLY A 170 -7.62 -3.46 14.83
N ILE A 171 -7.39 -2.98 16.05
CA ILE A 171 -6.55 -1.79 16.32
C ILE A 171 -5.06 -2.12 16.10
N ASP A 172 -4.64 -3.31 16.49
CA ASP A 172 -3.27 -3.83 16.37
C ASP A 172 -3.01 -4.52 15.03
N HIS A 173 -4.06 -4.84 14.29
CA HIS A 173 -4.01 -5.44 12.97
C HIS A 173 -5.16 -4.87 12.12
N CYS A 174 -4.86 -3.78 11.42
CA CYS A 174 -5.84 -3.01 10.66
C CYS A 174 -6.03 -3.54 9.24
N ALA A 175 -4.94 -4.00 8.61
CA ALA A 175 -4.97 -4.55 7.26
C ALA A 175 -3.77 -5.47 7.00
N THR A 176 -3.84 -6.24 5.92
CA THR A 176 -2.72 -7.00 5.36
C THR A 176 -2.57 -6.68 3.88
N VAL A 177 -1.33 -6.46 3.45
CA VAL A 177 -0.92 -6.34 2.05
C VAL A 177 -0.09 -7.57 1.70
N GLN A 178 -0.39 -8.20 0.58
CA GLN A 178 0.45 -9.21 -0.03
C GLN A 178 0.86 -8.72 -1.41
N ILE A 179 2.16 -8.70 -1.69
CA ILE A 179 2.73 -8.34 -2.98
C ILE A 179 3.22 -9.62 -3.65
N ASN A 180 2.76 -9.87 -4.87
CA ASN A 180 2.92 -11.12 -5.62
C ASN A 180 3.85 -10.97 -6.82
N THR A 181 4.65 -9.92 -6.88
CA THR A 181 5.56 -9.64 -8.00
C THR A 181 6.88 -9.10 -7.45
N ASP A 182 7.96 -9.12 -8.21
CA ASP A 182 9.25 -8.54 -7.82
C ASP A 182 9.64 -7.42 -8.78
N GLN A 183 8.93 -6.28 -8.68
CA GLN A 183 9.14 -5.09 -9.51
C GLN A 183 10.08 -4.06 -8.85
N GLY A 184 10.76 -4.46 -7.77
CA GLY A 184 11.62 -3.59 -6.99
C GLY A 184 10.91 -2.84 -5.86
N SER A 185 11.71 -2.12 -5.07
CA SER A 185 11.25 -1.47 -3.83
C SER A 185 10.33 -0.29 -4.07
N GLU A 186 10.52 0.47 -5.14
CA GLU A 186 9.65 1.60 -5.50
C GLU A 186 8.21 1.15 -5.75
N PHE A 187 8.04 -0.01 -6.40
CA PHE A 187 6.74 -0.64 -6.57
C PHE A 187 6.11 -0.96 -5.21
N ASP A 188 6.86 -1.60 -4.31
CA ASP A 188 6.39 -1.91 -2.97
C ASP A 188 5.93 -0.65 -2.22
N TYR A 189 6.70 0.44 -2.30
CA TYR A 189 6.34 1.71 -1.65
C TYR A 189 5.02 2.25 -2.18
N MET A 190 4.79 2.18 -3.49
CA MET A 190 3.54 2.60 -4.13
C MET A 190 2.37 1.71 -3.73
N ILE A 191 2.58 0.39 -3.61
CA ILE A 191 1.54 -0.54 -3.13
C ILE A 191 1.17 -0.24 -1.68
N LEU A 192 2.17 0.02 -0.83
CA LEU A 192 1.95 0.31 0.59
C LEU A 192 1.25 1.66 0.78
N ILE A 193 1.65 2.72 0.07
CA ILE A 193 0.99 4.03 0.22
C ILE A 193 -0.43 4.04 -0.34
N THR A 194 -0.68 3.38 -1.48
CA THR A 194 -2.05 3.24 -2.02
C THR A 194 -2.91 2.30 -1.19
N GLY A 195 -2.33 1.27 -0.57
CA GLY A 195 -2.99 0.44 0.43
C GLY A 195 -3.41 1.24 1.68
N MET A 196 -2.56 2.17 2.14
CA MET A 196 -2.92 3.09 3.23
C MET A 196 -4.09 4.00 2.85
N LEU A 197 -4.13 4.49 1.61
CA LEU A 197 -5.28 5.24 1.09
C LEU A 197 -6.56 4.39 1.09
N LEU A 198 -6.51 3.14 0.63
CA LEU A 198 -7.66 2.22 0.66
C LEU A 198 -8.19 2.01 2.08
N TYR A 199 -7.29 1.84 3.06
CA TYR A 199 -7.65 1.78 4.48
C TYR A 199 -8.37 3.06 4.90
N SER A 200 -7.76 4.22 4.65
CA SER A 200 -8.30 5.52 5.05
C SER A 200 -9.68 5.80 4.44
N PHE A 201 -9.88 5.53 3.15
CA PHE A 201 -11.18 5.71 2.48
C PHE A 201 -12.27 4.79 3.01
N SER A 202 -11.90 3.68 3.65
CA SER A 202 -12.85 2.70 4.16
C SER A 202 -13.20 2.95 5.64
N THR A 203 -12.41 3.76 6.35
CA THR A 203 -12.63 4.11 7.76
C THR A 203 -13.16 5.53 7.98
N MET A 204 -13.19 6.36 6.93
CA MET A 204 -13.89 7.65 6.90
C MET A 204 -15.33 7.46 6.47
#